data_AF-A0A4Q4WHW3-F1
#
_entry.id   AF-A0A4Q4WHW3-F1
#
_cell.length_a   1.000
_cell.length_b   1.000
_cell.length_c   1.000
_cell.angle_alpha   90.00
_cell.angle_beta   90.00
_cell.angle_gamma   90.00
#
_symmetry.space_group_name_H-M   'P 1'
#
loop_
_entity.id
_entity.type
_entity.pdbx_description
1 polymer ?
#
loop_
_entity_poly.entity_id
_entity_poly.type
_entity_poly.pdbx_seq_one_letter_code
_entity_poly.pdbx_strand_id
1 'polypeptide(L)'
;MPSTAVRSQSLDEVLIYNRHKKDKPWDTDDIDKWKIEPFKPSDNAGGHFAEESSFATLFPKYREVYLKESWPLVTKLLKDIGIASATTHPGAQWNDPESAVRRVVEDCMANIHPIYQIKELMVKRELAKDPELAHESWDRFLPNYKKRSLSRRRVPFKVTDKAKKAYTPFPPAPEQSKVDKQLEAGEYHIGREAKKRIAQEERIEKQKVKKEEKKRERERDFVAPDEPGTTERKKKKQKTKATED
;
A
#
# COMPACT_ATOMS: atom_id res chain seq x y z
N MET A 1 -18.14 -41.33 71.65
CA MET A 1 -17.77 -39.91 71.79
C MET A 1 -17.53 -39.37 70.39
N PRO A 2 -18.13 -38.27 69.91
CA PRO A 2 -18.97 -37.27 70.59
C PRO A 2 -20.46 -37.39 70.24
N SER A 3 -21.31 -36.97 71.18
CA SER A 3 -22.76 -36.81 71.01
C SER A 3 -23.02 -35.46 70.35
N THR A 4 -23.64 -35.44 69.17
CA THR A 4 -24.13 -34.23 68.51
C THR A 4 -25.37 -33.74 69.25
N ALA A 5 -25.18 -32.75 70.10
CA ALA A 5 -26.27 -32.00 70.71
C ALA A 5 -27.03 -31.25 69.60
N VAL A 6 -28.25 -31.68 69.31
CA VAL A 6 -29.21 -30.96 68.47
C VAL A 6 -29.61 -29.70 69.22
N ARG A 7 -29.13 -28.55 68.76
CA ARG A 7 -29.51 -27.23 69.25
C ARG A 7 -31.00 -27.04 68.96
N SER A 8 -31.85 -27.17 69.98
CA SER A 8 -33.27 -26.83 69.90
C SER A 8 -33.39 -25.33 69.64
N GLN A 9 -33.76 -24.96 68.41
CA GLN A 9 -34.13 -23.57 68.08
C GLN A 9 -35.40 -23.22 68.88
N SER A 10 -35.39 -22.07 69.54
CA SER A 10 -36.54 -21.61 70.32
C SER A 10 -37.71 -21.29 69.39
N LEU A 11 -38.94 -21.51 69.86
CA LEU A 11 -40.17 -21.24 69.10
C LEU A 11 -40.26 -19.78 68.61
N ASP A 12 -39.59 -18.86 69.31
CA ASP A 12 -39.51 -17.45 68.97
C ASP A 12 -38.64 -17.17 67.72
N GLU A 13 -37.56 -17.94 67.49
CA GLU A 13 -36.74 -17.81 66.28
C GLU A 13 -37.51 -18.28 65.02
N VAL A 14 -38.34 -19.31 65.16
CA VAL A 14 -39.16 -19.87 64.07
C VAL A 14 -40.29 -18.91 63.67
N LEU A 15 -40.83 -18.13 64.61
CA LEU A 15 -41.93 -17.19 64.37
C LEU A 15 -41.49 -15.89 63.68
N ILE A 16 -40.22 -15.51 63.76
CA ILE A 16 -39.70 -14.30 63.08
C ILE A 16 -39.52 -14.56 61.58
N TYR A 17 -39.11 -15.78 61.18
CA TYR A 17 -38.77 -16.10 59.79
C TYR A 17 -39.97 -16.45 58.88
N ASN A 18 -41.16 -16.61 59.46
CA ASN A 18 -42.37 -17.06 58.72
C ASN A 18 -43.47 -15.99 58.60
N ARG A 19 -43.24 -14.75 59.07
CA ARG A 19 -44.24 -13.68 59.06
C ARG A 19 -44.68 -13.23 57.65
N HIS A 20 -43.85 -13.50 56.63
CA HIS A 20 -44.10 -13.16 55.23
C HIS A 20 -44.45 -14.37 54.34
N LYS A 21 -44.52 -15.58 54.91
CA LYS A 21 -44.94 -16.79 54.20
C LYS A 21 -46.43 -17.04 54.46
N LYS A 22 -47.28 -16.16 53.92
CA LYS A 22 -48.71 -16.46 53.80
C LYS A 22 -48.85 -17.48 52.67
N ASP A 23 -49.63 -18.53 52.90
CA ASP A 23 -49.98 -19.47 51.84
C ASP A 23 -50.65 -18.70 50.71
N LYS A 24 -50.15 -18.89 49.50
CA LYS A 24 -50.68 -18.29 48.28
C LYS A 24 -51.67 -19.31 47.73
N PRO A 25 -52.99 -19.11 47.87
CA PRO A 25 -53.98 -20.12 47.46
C PRO A 25 -53.97 -20.41 45.95
N TRP A 26 -53.27 -19.59 45.18
CA TRP A 26 -53.06 -19.72 43.73
C TRP A 26 -51.75 -20.43 43.36
N ASP A 27 -50.94 -20.86 44.33
CA ASP A 27 -49.62 -21.46 44.15
C ASP A 27 -49.70 -22.98 44.39
N THR A 28 -50.53 -23.67 43.60
CA THR A 28 -50.68 -25.13 43.62
C THR A 28 -49.49 -25.81 42.93
N ASP A 29 -49.03 -26.94 43.48
CA ASP A 29 -47.86 -27.68 42.95
C ASP A 29 -48.10 -28.34 41.57
N ASP A 30 -49.35 -28.35 41.10
CA ASP A 30 -49.73 -28.81 39.75
C ASP A 30 -49.35 -27.81 38.63
N ILE A 31 -49.04 -26.56 38.98
CA ILE A 31 -48.76 -25.50 38.01
C ILE A 31 -47.25 -25.38 37.85
N ASP A 32 -46.73 -25.87 36.72
CA ASP A 32 -45.32 -25.71 36.35
C ASP A 32 -45.03 -24.24 35.99
N LYS A 33 -44.59 -23.48 37.00
CA LYS A 33 -44.30 -22.04 36.95
C LYS A 33 -43.20 -21.67 35.94
N TRP A 34 -42.48 -22.65 35.41
CA TRP A 34 -41.35 -22.48 34.50
C TRP A 34 -41.60 -23.10 33.12
N LYS A 35 -42.82 -23.57 32.86
CA LYS A 35 -43.19 -24.11 31.56
C LYS A 35 -43.31 -22.97 30.55
N ILE A 36 -42.25 -22.78 29.77
CA ILE A 36 -42.22 -21.84 28.66
C ILE A 36 -43.15 -22.41 27.58
N GLU A 37 -44.33 -21.82 27.42
CA GLU A 37 -45.20 -22.22 26.32
C GLU A 37 -44.55 -21.86 24.98
N PRO A 38 -44.57 -22.76 23.99
CA PRO A 38 -44.02 -22.49 22.68
C PRO A 38 -44.82 -21.37 22.02
N PHE A 39 -44.14 -20.28 21.67
CA PHE A 39 -44.74 -19.09 21.08
C PHE A 39 -45.40 -19.45 19.74
N LYS A 40 -46.73 -19.33 19.66
CA LYS A 40 -47.46 -19.56 18.41
C LYS A 40 -47.60 -18.23 17.66
N PRO A 41 -47.62 -18.25 16.31
CA PRO A 41 -47.89 -17.05 15.52
C PRO A 41 -49.21 -16.33 15.86
N SER A 42 -50.17 -17.04 16.47
CA SER A 42 -51.43 -16.50 16.97
C SER A 42 -51.31 -15.62 18.22
N ASP A 43 -50.23 -15.78 18.99
CA ASP A 43 -50.03 -15.09 20.28
C ASP A 43 -49.49 -13.66 20.05
N ASN A 44 -49.12 -13.33 18.80
CA ASN A 44 -48.70 -12.01 18.35
C ASN A 44 -49.85 -11.24 17.64
N ALA A 45 -51.00 -11.11 18.29
CA ALA A 45 -52.17 -10.48 17.68
C ALA A 45 -52.01 -8.95 17.46
N GLY A 46 -51.09 -8.30 18.19
CA GLY A 46 -50.87 -6.85 18.17
C GLY A 46 -49.77 -6.36 17.23
N GLY A 47 -49.01 -7.27 16.61
CA GLY A 47 -47.81 -6.90 15.86
C GLY A 47 -46.60 -6.59 16.76
N HIS A 48 -45.53 -6.08 16.13
CA HIS A 48 -44.15 -5.95 16.63
C HIS A 48 -43.97 -5.78 18.16
N PHE A 49 -43.03 -6.56 18.72
CA PHE A 49 -42.53 -6.41 20.09
C PHE A 49 -41.97 -5.00 20.35
N ALA A 50 -41.83 -4.63 21.63
CA ALA A 50 -41.40 -3.30 22.10
C ALA A 50 -40.02 -2.81 21.59
N GLU A 51 -39.25 -3.66 20.91
CA GLU A 51 -37.99 -3.30 20.26
C GLU A 51 -38.14 -3.39 18.73
N GLU A 52 -38.16 -2.24 18.07
CA GLU A 52 -38.21 -2.13 16.61
C GLU A 52 -36.79 -2.23 16.04
N SER A 53 -36.53 -3.21 15.17
CA SER A 53 -35.29 -3.29 14.39
C SER A 53 -35.55 -2.77 12.98
N SER A 54 -34.86 -1.70 12.58
CA SER A 54 -34.96 -1.09 11.26
C SER A 54 -33.62 -1.16 10.52
N PHE A 55 -33.64 -1.66 9.29
CA PHE A 55 -32.48 -1.77 8.41
C PHE A 55 -32.76 -1.10 7.07
N ALA A 56 -31.78 -0.38 6.54
CA ALA A 56 -31.87 0.27 5.23
C ALA A 56 -30.56 0.08 4.45
N THR A 57 -30.67 -0.10 3.13
CA THR A 57 -29.50 -0.28 2.24
C THR A 57 -29.64 0.54 0.97
N LEU A 58 -28.55 1.15 0.52
CA LEU A 58 -28.51 1.90 -0.73
C LEU A 58 -28.43 1.00 -1.95
N PHE A 59 -29.07 1.44 -3.03
CA PHE A 59 -28.87 0.89 -4.36
C PHE A 59 -28.49 1.99 -5.35
N PRO A 60 -27.65 1.69 -6.36
CA PRO A 60 -27.36 2.62 -7.45
C PRO A 60 -28.61 2.98 -8.27
N LYS A 61 -28.69 4.20 -8.81
CA LYS A 61 -29.87 4.71 -9.53
C LYS A 61 -30.38 3.78 -10.65
N TYR A 62 -29.48 3.07 -11.35
CA TYR A 62 -29.87 2.16 -12.42
C TYR A 62 -30.62 0.90 -11.94
N ARG A 63 -30.52 0.51 -10.67
CA ARG A 63 -31.26 -0.61 -10.07
C ARG A 63 -32.72 -0.26 -9.74
N GLU A 64 -33.08 1.02 -9.77
CA GLU A 64 -34.40 1.51 -9.34
C GLU A 64 -35.55 0.90 -10.16
N VAL A 65 -35.40 0.82 -11.48
CA VAL A 65 -36.44 0.28 -12.37
C VAL A 65 -36.71 -1.19 -12.04
N TYR A 66 -35.64 -1.99 -11.96
CA TYR A 66 -35.72 -3.41 -11.60
C TYR A 66 -36.31 -3.62 -10.20
N LEU A 67 -35.89 -2.82 -9.22
CA LEU A 67 -36.41 -2.92 -7.86
C LEU A 67 -37.89 -2.55 -7.80
N LYS A 68 -38.35 -1.52 -8.53
CA LYS A 68 -39.77 -1.16 -8.60
C LYS A 68 -40.63 -2.27 -9.20
N GLU A 69 -40.16 -2.92 -10.26
CA GLU A 69 -40.88 -4.02 -10.91
C GLU A 69 -40.94 -5.27 -10.03
N SER A 70 -39.87 -5.59 -9.32
CA SER A 70 -39.77 -6.78 -8.45
C SER A 70 -40.30 -6.55 -7.02
N TRP A 71 -40.50 -5.30 -6.59
CA TRP A 71 -40.93 -4.96 -5.22
C TRP A 71 -42.23 -5.64 -4.76
N PRO A 72 -43.28 -5.77 -5.61
CA PRO A 72 -44.51 -6.46 -5.20
C PRO A 72 -44.31 -7.94 -4.86
N LEU A 73 -43.28 -8.58 -5.41
CA LEU A 73 -42.93 -9.96 -5.06
C LEU A 73 -42.20 -9.99 -3.71
N VAL A 74 -41.29 -9.04 -3.49
CA VAL A 74 -40.54 -8.91 -2.22
C VAL A 74 -41.49 -8.64 -1.05
N THR A 75 -42.48 -7.74 -1.21
CA THR A 75 -43.44 -7.43 -0.15
C THR A 75 -44.34 -8.59 0.22
N LYS A 76 -44.71 -9.45 -0.75
CA LYS A 76 -45.47 -10.68 -0.46
C LYS A 76 -44.66 -11.64 0.40
N LEU A 77 -43.42 -11.92 0.00
CA LEU A 77 -42.54 -12.84 0.74
C LEU A 77 -42.20 -12.34 2.14
N LEU A 78 -41.96 -11.03 2.30
CA LEU A 78 -41.65 -10.44 3.61
C LEU A 78 -42.87 -10.36 4.53
N LYS A 79 -44.08 -10.19 3.97
CA LYS A 79 -45.33 -10.20 4.73
C LYS A 79 -45.60 -11.56 5.38
N ASP A 80 -45.26 -12.65 4.70
CA ASP A 80 -45.41 -14.02 5.25
C ASP A 80 -44.51 -14.25 6.48
N ILE A 81 -43.39 -13.52 6.57
CA ILE A 81 -42.45 -13.54 7.69
C ILE A 81 -42.80 -12.46 8.75
N GLY A 82 -43.72 -11.55 8.45
CA GLY A 82 -44.15 -10.47 9.35
C GLY A 82 -43.23 -9.23 9.33
N ILE A 83 -42.40 -9.04 8.31
CA ILE A 83 -41.46 -7.91 8.19
C ILE A 83 -42.06 -6.80 7.31
N ALA A 84 -42.03 -5.56 7.79
CA ALA A 84 -42.40 -4.38 7.00
C ALA A 84 -41.21 -3.88 6.17
N SER A 85 -41.43 -3.57 4.87
CA SER A 85 -40.39 -3.06 3.97
C SER A 85 -40.86 -1.82 3.21
N ALA A 86 -40.07 -0.75 3.24
CA ALA A 86 -40.33 0.50 2.52
C ALA A 86 -39.10 0.95 1.71
N THR A 87 -39.30 1.56 0.55
CA THR A 87 -38.22 2.17 -0.24
C THR A 87 -38.07 3.64 0.12
N THR A 88 -37.02 3.98 0.88
CA THR A 88 -36.62 5.36 1.18
C THR A 88 -35.11 5.50 0.96
N HIS A 89 -34.66 6.59 0.31
CA HIS A 89 -33.24 6.97 0.24
C HIS A 89 -32.78 7.47 1.63
N PRO A 90 -31.51 7.39 2.13
CA PRO A 90 -30.23 6.96 1.55
C PRO A 90 -29.36 6.05 2.51
N GLY A 91 -28.04 5.96 2.23
CA GLY A 91 -26.85 5.53 3.02
C GLY A 91 -26.72 4.15 3.70
N ALA A 92 -26.04 3.14 3.10
CA ALA A 92 -25.14 2.17 3.79
C ALA A 92 -24.58 1.06 2.88
N GLN A 93 -23.36 0.60 3.20
CA GLN A 93 -22.56 -0.41 2.49
C GLN A 93 -22.86 -1.85 2.96
N TRP A 94 -22.76 -2.80 2.04
CA TRP A 94 -22.89 -4.23 2.31
C TRP A 94 -21.56 -4.87 2.66
N ASN A 95 -21.57 -5.71 3.69
CA ASN A 95 -20.52 -6.68 3.96
C ASN A 95 -21.22 -8.04 4.15
N ASP A 96 -21.34 -8.82 3.07
CA ASP A 96 -21.72 -10.24 3.17
C ASP A 96 -20.51 -11.14 2.92
N PRO A 97 -20.32 -12.20 3.72
CA PRO A 97 -19.18 -13.08 3.61
C PRO A 97 -19.54 -14.35 2.83
N GLU A 98 -19.48 -14.31 1.50
CA GLU A 98 -19.09 -15.53 0.79
C GLU A 98 -17.57 -15.64 0.89
N SER A 99 -17.08 -16.16 2.01
CA SER A 99 -15.65 -16.22 2.36
C SER A 99 -14.78 -16.83 1.25
N ALA A 100 -15.31 -17.77 0.47
CA ALA A 100 -14.62 -18.35 -0.68
C ALA A 100 -14.50 -17.37 -1.85
N VAL A 101 -15.60 -16.71 -2.26
CA VAL A 101 -15.61 -15.74 -3.37
C VAL A 101 -14.81 -14.50 -3.00
N ARG A 102 -14.94 -14.03 -1.76
CA ARG A 102 -14.16 -12.92 -1.23
C ARG A 102 -12.66 -13.19 -1.34
N ARG A 103 -12.21 -14.39 -0.92
CA ARG A 103 -10.81 -14.80 -1.05
C ARG A 103 -10.33 -14.84 -2.51
N VAL A 104 -11.18 -15.29 -3.45
CA VAL A 104 -10.87 -15.26 -4.90
C VAL A 104 -10.65 -13.84 -5.39
N VAL A 105 -11.54 -12.92 -5.02
CA VAL A 105 -11.49 -11.53 -5.46
C VAL A 105 -10.30 -10.80 -4.85
N GLU A 106 -10.08 -10.92 -3.54
CA GLU A 106 -8.99 -10.23 -2.83
C GLU A 106 -7.61 -10.67 -3.35
N ASP A 107 -7.39 -11.97 -3.55
CA ASP A 107 -6.14 -12.48 -4.09
C ASP A 107 -5.96 -12.12 -5.58
N CYS A 108 -7.05 -12.08 -6.35
CA CYS A 108 -7.02 -11.58 -7.72
C CYS A 108 -6.54 -10.13 -7.78
N MET A 109 -7.00 -9.29 -6.83
CA MET A 109 -6.52 -7.91 -6.68
C MET A 109 -5.07 -7.84 -6.21
N ALA A 110 -4.58 -8.85 -5.50
CA ALA A 110 -3.19 -8.98 -5.06
C ALA A 110 -2.24 -9.58 -6.14
N ASN A 111 -2.64 -9.57 -7.42
CA ASN A 111 -1.87 -10.11 -8.55
C ASN A 111 -1.64 -11.63 -8.49
N ILE A 112 -2.60 -12.38 -7.92
CA ILE A 112 -2.65 -13.84 -7.97
C ILE A 112 -3.75 -14.24 -8.95
N HIS A 113 -3.42 -14.99 -10.00
CA HIS A 113 -4.39 -15.29 -11.06
C HIS A 113 -5.55 -16.16 -10.54
N PRO A 114 -6.83 -15.84 -10.84
CA PRO A 114 -7.99 -16.51 -10.25
C PRO A 114 -8.07 -18.02 -10.58
N ILE A 115 -7.46 -18.45 -11.69
CA ILE A 115 -7.35 -19.86 -12.07
C ILE A 115 -6.76 -20.74 -10.96
N TYR A 116 -5.86 -20.19 -10.12
CA TYR A 116 -5.21 -20.95 -9.06
C TYR A 116 -6.21 -21.37 -7.99
N GLN A 117 -7.05 -20.43 -7.57
CA GLN A 117 -8.11 -20.70 -6.61
C GLN A 117 -9.25 -21.52 -7.21
N ILE A 118 -9.61 -21.29 -8.48
CA ILE A 118 -10.63 -22.11 -9.15
C ILE A 118 -10.19 -23.58 -9.19
N LYS A 119 -8.93 -23.86 -9.53
CA LYS A 119 -8.38 -25.22 -9.50
C LYS A 119 -8.34 -25.79 -8.09
N GLU A 120 -7.99 -25.00 -7.08
CA GLU A 120 -8.06 -25.40 -5.67
C GLU A 120 -9.48 -25.81 -5.27
N LEU A 121 -10.49 -25.00 -5.63
CA LEU A 121 -11.90 -25.27 -5.35
C LEU A 121 -12.45 -26.49 -6.09
N MET A 122 -12.03 -26.70 -7.35
CA MET A 122 -12.37 -27.90 -8.11
C MET A 122 -11.87 -29.16 -7.41
N VAL A 123 -10.60 -29.17 -6.96
CA VAL A 123 -10.02 -30.32 -6.24
C VAL A 123 -10.70 -30.53 -4.90
N LYS A 124 -10.95 -29.46 -4.12
CA LYS A 124 -11.69 -29.55 -2.85
C LYS A 124 -13.09 -30.14 -3.03
N ARG A 125 -13.79 -29.76 -4.10
CA ARG A 125 -15.13 -30.27 -4.39
C ARG A 125 -15.13 -31.76 -4.72
N GLU A 126 -14.10 -32.25 -5.42
CA GLU A 126 -13.95 -33.68 -5.70
C GLU A 126 -13.55 -34.45 -4.44
N LEU A 127 -12.57 -33.97 -3.67
CA LEU A 127 -12.14 -34.61 -2.40
C LEU A 127 -13.25 -34.66 -1.35
N ALA A 128 -14.15 -33.67 -1.32
CA ALA A 128 -15.27 -33.64 -0.41
C ALA A 128 -16.32 -34.74 -0.67
N LYS A 129 -16.31 -35.36 -1.86
CA LYS A 129 -17.22 -36.48 -2.19
C LYS A 129 -16.76 -37.79 -1.54
N ASP A 130 -15.48 -37.90 -1.22
CA ASP A 130 -14.90 -39.10 -0.63
C ASP A 130 -15.03 -39.05 0.91
N PRO A 131 -15.87 -39.91 1.52
CA PRO A 131 -16.11 -39.87 2.96
C PRO A 131 -14.90 -40.29 3.79
N GLU A 132 -13.96 -41.05 3.22
CA GLU A 132 -12.74 -41.53 3.90
C GLU A 132 -11.74 -40.40 4.18
N LEU A 133 -11.65 -39.41 3.27
CA LEU A 133 -10.70 -38.30 3.37
C LEU A 133 -11.27 -37.08 4.12
N ALA A 134 -12.51 -37.17 4.63
CA ALA A 134 -13.18 -36.06 5.31
C ALA A 134 -12.49 -35.66 6.63
N HIS A 135 -11.79 -36.59 7.28
CA HIS A 135 -11.10 -36.38 8.55
C HIS A 135 -9.61 -36.03 8.42
N GLU A 136 -9.07 -36.01 7.20
CA GLU A 136 -7.66 -35.76 6.92
C GLU A 136 -7.41 -34.38 6.30
N SER A 137 -6.18 -33.85 6.45
CA SER A 137 -5.81 -32.57 5.85
C SER A 137 -5.62 -32.68 4.33
N TRP A 138 -6.32 -31.85 3.56
CA TRP A 138 -6.28 -31.89 2.08
C TRP A 138 -5.06 -31.20 1.44
N ASP A 139 -4.16 -30.60 2.22
CA ASP A 139 -3.06 -29.75 1.72
C ASP A 139 -2.11 -30.47 0.75
N ARG A 140 -1.95 -31.79 0.90
CA ARG A 140 -1.17 -32.63 -0.01
C ARG A 140 -1.74 -32.70 -1.43
N PHE A 141 -3.06 -32.60 -1.56
CA PHE A 141 -3.77 -32.70 -2.84
C PHE A 141 -4.00 -31.33 -3.49
N LEU A 142 -3.82 -30.25 -2.73
CA LEU A 142 -3.99 -28.89 -3.25
C LEU A 142 -2.80 -28.44 -4.11
N PRO A 143 -3.04 -27.90 -5.31
CA PRO A 143 -1.97 -27.34 -6.13
C PRO A 143 -1.28 -26.14 -5.46
N ASN A 144 0.02 -26.27 -5.18
CA ASN A 144 0.81 -25.23 -4.53
C ASN A 144 1.42 -24.23 -5.54
N TYR A 145 0.72 -23.13 -5.80
CA TYR A 145 1.20 -22.07 -6.69
C TYR A 145 2.12 -21.09 -5.96
N LYS A 146 3.40 -21.44 -5.83
CA LYS A 146 4.40 -20.53 -5.28
C LYS A 146 4.72 -19.42 -6.28
N LYS A 147 4.66 -18.16 -5.84
CA LYS A 147 5.16 -17.02 -6.63
C LYS A 147 6.63 -17.26 -6.96
N ARG A 148 6.97 -17.37 -8.25
CA ARG A 148 8.36 -17.39 -8.69
C ARG A 148 8.89 -15.95 -8.68
N SER A 149 9.38 -15.48 -7.54
CA SER A 149 10.09 -14.19 -7.50
C SER A 149 11.50 -14.35 -8.09
N LEU A 150 11.60 -14.42 -9.41
CA LEU A 150 12.89 -14.40 -10.10
C LEU A 150 13.41 -12.96 -10.20
N SER A 151 13.93 -12.44 -9.09
CA SER A 151 15.12 -11.59 -9.16
C SER A 151 15.90 -11.68 -7.84
N ARG A 152 16.77 -12.68 -7.73
CA ARG A 152 17.89 -12.62 -6.77
C ARG A 152 18.97 -11.67 -7.30
N ARG A 153 18.55 -10.50 -7.77
CA ARG A 153 19.45 -9.54 -8.40
C ARG A 153 20.09 -8.73 -7.27
N ARG A 154 21.37 -8.99 -6.97
CA ARG A 154 22.13 -8.31 -5.90
C ARG A 154 22.20 -6.79 -6.13
N VAL A 155 22.19 -6.34 -7.38
CA VAL A 155 22.25 -4.93 -7.78
C VAL A 155 21.30 -4.71 -8.97
N PRO A 156 20.42 -3.68 -8.97
CA PRO A 156 19.46 -3.45 -10.05
C PRO A 156 20.13 -3.31 -11.41
N PHE A 157 19.40 -3.62 -12.50
CA PHE A 157 19.91 -3.47 -13.88
C PHE A 157 20.40 -2.06 -14.19
N LYS A 158 19.77 -1.07 -13.56
CA LYS A 158 20.16 0.34 -13.65
C LYS A 158 20.40 0.86 -12.23
N VAL A 159 21.67 1.03 -11.88
CA VAL A 159 22.05 1.71 -10.63
C VAL A 159 21.98 3.20 -10.90
N THR A 160 20.98 3.85 -10.33
CA THR A 160 20.90 5.31 -10.34
C THR A 160 21.39 5.83 -9.00
N ASP A 161 22.47 6.61 -9.02
CA ASP A 161 22.97 7.28 -7.82
C ASP A 161 21.94 8.33 -7.40
N LYS A 162 21.09 8.00 -6.41
CA LYS A 162 20.06 8.89 -5.88
C LYS A 162 20.64 10.19 -5.29
N ALA A 163 21.93 10.18 -4.94
CA ALA A 163 22.67 11.37 -4.51
C ALA A 163 22.65 12.51 -5.55
N LYS A 164 22.51 12.19 -6.85
CA LYS A 164 22.48 13.19 -7.93
C LYS A 164 21.08 13.79 -8.19
N LYS A 165 20.05 13.29 -7.48
CA LYS A 165 18.65 13.72 -7.63
C LYS A 165 18.07 14.18 -6.30
N ALA A 166 18.79 15.04 -5.59
CA ALA A 166 18.26 15.69 -4.39
C ALA A 166 17.01 16.51 -4.79
N TYR A 167 15.93 16.34 -4.03
CA TYR A 167 14.70 17.08 -4.26
C TYR A 167 14.94 18.56 -3.97
N THR A 168 14.89 19.38 -5.02
CA THR A 168 14.84 20.84 -4.91
C THR A 168 13.41 21.28 -5.21
N PRO A 169 12.75 22.03 -4.29
CA PRO A 169 11.38 22.50 -4.50
C PRO A 169 11.32 23.59 -5.58
N PHE A 170 12.46 24.22 -5.90
CA PHE A 170 12.57 25.19 -6.98
C PHE A 170 12.84 24.47 -8.30
N PRO A 171 12.08 24.79 -9.37
CA PRO A 171 12.39 24.28 -10.70
C PRO A 171 13.78 24.79 -11.14
N PRO A 172 14.54 24.00 -11.93
CA PRO A 172 15.78 24.50 -12.52
C PRO A 172 15.47 25.71 -13.41
N ALA A 173 16.42 26.64 -13.51
CA ALA A 173 16.28 27.78 -14.41
C ALA A 173 16.03 27.28 -15.85
N PRO A 174 15.10 27.89 -16.60
CA PRO A 174 14.88 27.53 -17.99
C PRO A 174 16.17 27.77 -18.79
N GLU A 175 16.42 26.94 -19.80
CA GLU A 175 17.52 27.21 -20.72
C GLU A 175 17.23 28.52 -21.47
N GLN A 176 18.17 29.47 -21.41
CA GLN A 176 18.06 30.75 -22.11
C GLN A 176 17.88 30.56 -23.62
N SER A 177 17.06 31.40 -24.25
CA SER A 177 16.87 31.34 -25.70
C SER A 177 18.16 31.73 -26.44
N LYS A 178 18.26 31.36 -27.72
CA LYS A 178 19.39 31.77 -28.56
C LYS A 178 19.53 33.30 -28.64
N VAL A 179 18.41 34.03 -28.59
CA VAL A 179 18.40 35.50 -28.58
C VAL A 179 18.98 36.03 -27.28
N ASP A 180 18.57 35.46 -26.14
CA ASP A 180 19.07 35.86 -24.83
C ASP A 180 20.58 35.59 -24.69
N LYS A 181 21.06 34.43 -25.15
CA LYS A 181 22.50 34.12 -25.20
C LYS A 181 23.28 35.13 -26.05
N GLN A 182 22.70 35.62 -27.15
CA GLN A 182 23.33 36.62 -28.01
C GLN A 182 23.27 38.04 -27.43
N LEU A 183 22.22 38.37 -26.68
CA LEU A 183 22.09 39.63 -25.97
C LEU A 183 23.08 39.68 -24.79
N GLU A 184 23.20 38.60 -24.02
CA GLU A 184 24.16 38.47 -22.91
C GLU A 184 25.62 38.53 -23.40
N ALA A 185 25.92 37.87 -24.53
CA ALA A 185 27.24 37.94 -25.16
C ALA A 185 27.54 39.30 -25.83
N GLY A 186 26.57 40.22 -25.90
CA GLY A 186 26.68 41.49 -26.64
C GLY A 186 26.77 41.34 -28.17
N GLU A 187 26.84 40.10 -28.67
CA GLU A 187 27.00 39.78 -30.08
C GLU A 187 25.74 40.13 -30.91
N TYR A 188 24.57 40.26 -30.26
CA TYR A 188 23.32 40.60 -30.93
C TYR A 188 23.37 41.98 -31.60
N HIS A 189 24.02 42.95 -30.95
CA HIS A 189 24.10 44.34 -31.40
C HIS A 189 25.22 44.57 -32.43
N ILE A 190 26.12 43.60 -32.62
CA ILE A 190 27.23 43.71 -33.57
C ILE A 190 26.75 43.35 -34.98
N GLY A 191 26.93 44.28 -35.94
CA GLY A 191 26.61 44.05 -37.34
C GLY A 191 27.40 42.90 -37.98
N ARG A 192 26.86 42.27 -39.02
CA ARG A 192 27.47 41.09 -39.68
C ARG A 192 28.90 41.34 -40.17
N GLU A 193 29.22 42.56 -40.62
CA GLU A 193 30.55 42.94 -41.09
C GLU A 193 31.55 43.05 -39.95
N ALA A 194 31.16 43.66 -38.82
CA ALA A 194 31.99 43.75 -37.64
C ALA A 194 32.31 42.35 -37.07
N LYS A 195 31.32 41.43 -37.07
CA LYS A 195 31.56 40.01 -36.71
C LYS A 195 32.59 39.34 -37.63
N LYS A 196 32.52 39.58 -38.95
CA LYS A 196 33.49 39.04 -39.91
C LYS A 196 34.90 39.57 -39.68
N ARG A 197 35.04 40.86 -39.36
CA ARG A 197 36.35 41.48 -39.06
C ARG A 197 36.97 40.90 -37.80
N ILE A 198 36.19 40.82 -36.71
CA ILE A 198 36.61 40.18 -35.46
C ILE A 198 37.04 38.72 -35.71
N ALA A 199 36.26 37.97 -36.48
CA ALA A 199 36.61 36.58 -36.81
C ALA A 199 37.88 36.45 -37.67
N GLN A 200 38.16 37.41 -38.55
CA GLN A 200 39.40 37.46 -39.33
C GLN A 200 40.61 37.80 -38.45
N GLU A 201 40.48 38.79 -37.57
CA GLU A 201 41.50 39.18 -36.59
C GLU A 201 41.84 37.99 -35.68
N GLU A 202 40.84 37.31 -35.13
CA GLU A 202 41.02 36.12 -34.28
C GLU A 202 41.74 34.97 -35.03
N ARG A 203 41.42 34.77 -36.32
CA ARG A 203 42.11 33.77 -37.16
C ARG A 203 43.58 34.13 -37.37
N ILE A 204 43.87 35.40 -37.64
CA ILE A 204 45.23 35.89 -37.83
C ILE A 204 46.02 35.74 -36.52
N GLU A 205 45.44 36.07 -35.37
CA GLU A 205 46.06 35.89 -34.06
C GLU A 205 46.35 34.42 -33.76
N LYS A 206 45.38 33.52 -33.97
CA LYS A 206 45.60 32.07 -33.82
C LYS A 206 46.71 31.55 -34.73
N GLN A 207 46.82 32.07 -35.96
CA GLN A 207 47.92 31.73 -36.87
C GLN A 207 49.26 32.25 -36.36
N LYS A 208 49.31 33.48 -35.82
CA LYS A 208 50.51 34.06 -35.20
C LYS A 208 50.98 33.23 -34.01
N VAL A 209 50.07 32.87 -33.10
CA VAL A 209 50.36 32.04 -31.92
C VAL A 209 50.89 30.67 -32.34
N LYS A 210 50.24 29.99 -33.31
CA LYS A 210 50.74 28.69 -33.81
C LYS A 210 52.10 28.80 -34.48
N LYS A 211 52.36 29.90 -35.20
CA LYS A 211 53.65 30.15 -35.84
C LYS A 211 54.74 30.35 -34.78
N GLU A 212 54.43 31.07 -33.72
CA GLU A 212 55.32 31.31 -32.58
C GLU A 212 55.59 30.04 -31.78
N GLU A 213 54.55 29.25 -31.50
CA GLU A 213 54.69 27.95 -30.84
C GLU A 213 55.58 26.99 -31.63
N LYS A 214 55.35 26.86 -32.95
CA LYS A 214 56.21 26.08 -33.84
C LYS A 214 57.62 26.63 -33.96
N LYS A 215 57.81 27.94 -33.76
CA LYS A 215 59.14 28.55 -33.74
C LYS A 215 59.85 28.20 -32.44
N ARG A 216 59.15 28.31 -31.31
CA ARG A 216 59.64 27.94 -29.97
C ARG A 216 59.96 26.45 -29.86
N GLU A 217 59.15 25.59 -30.46
CA GLU A 217 59.42 24.14 -30.54
C GLU A 217 60.69 23.87 -31.34
N ARG A 218 60.81 24.46 -32.55
CA ARG A 218 62.04 24.37 -33.35
C ARG A 218 63.28 24.94 -32.64
N GLU A 219 63.14 26.03 -31.89
CA GLU A 219 64.22 26.59 -31.09
C GLU A 219 64.61 25.67 -29.93
N ARG A 220 63.65 24.98 -29.30
CA ARG A 220 63.90 23.96 -28.26
C ARG A 220 64.65 22.76 -28.83
N ASP A 221 64.27 22.29 -30.01
CA ASP A 221 64.94 21.18 -30.69
C ASP A 221 66.39 21.52 -31.09
N PHE A 222 66.68 22.82 -31.28
CA PHE A 222 68.02 23.31 -31.62
C PHE A 222 68.93 23.54 -30.40
N VAL A 223 68.39 23.46 -29.18
CA VAL A 223 69.17 23.50 -27.93
C VAL A 223 69.56 22.07 -27.58
N ALA A 224 70.87 21.80 -27.53
CA ALA A 224 71.38 20.50 -27.12
C ALA A 224 70.84 20.13 -25.71
N PRO A 225 70.27 18.92 -25.53
CA PRO A 225 69.86 18.44 -24.21
C PRO A 225 71.03 18.50 -23.22
N ASP A 226 70.77 18.92 -21.99
CA ASP A 226 71.81 18.93 -20.95
C ASP A 226 72.24 17.49 -20.64
N GLU A 227 73.52 17.18 -20.87
CA GLU A 227 74.10 15.88 -20.55
C GLU A 227 74.15 15.65 -19.03
N PRO A 228 73.71 14.48 -18.52
CA PRO A 228 73.88 14.11 -17.12
C PRO A 228 75.36 13.77 -16.84
N GLY A 229 76.19 14.80 -16.68
CA GLY A 229 77.60 14.64 -16.34
C GLY A 229 78.46 15.92 -16.38
N THR A 230 77.96 17.06 -16.87
CA THR A 230 78.79 18.27 -17.05
C THR A 230 78.33 19.50 -16.25
N THR A 231 77.22 19.42 -15.51
CA THR A 231 76.78 20.51 -14.61
C THR A 231 77.78 20.74 -13.47
N GLU A 232 78.50 19.71 -13.03
CA GLU A 232 79.62 19.88 -12.10
C GLU A 232 80.81 20.59 -12.74
N ARG A 233 81.14 20.31 -14.02
CA ARG A 233 82.30 20.92 -14.70
C ARG A 233 82.09 22.39 -15.07
N LYS A 234 80.89 22.81 -15.49
CA LYS A 234 80.60 24.23 -15.78
C LYS A 234 80.50 25.09 -14.51
N LYS A 235 79.88 24.58 -13.43
CA LYS A 235 79.91 25.28 -12.11
C LYS A 235 81.32 25.37 -11.54
N LYS A 236 82.18 24.35 -11.72
CA LYS A 236 83.60 24.41 -11.33
C LYS A 236 84.38 25.46 -12.13
N LYS A 237 84.15 25.57 -13.44
CA LYS A 237 84.82 26.54 -14.32
C LYS A 237 84.39 28.00 -14.09
N GLN A 238 83.15 28.25 -13.65
CA GLN A 238 82.73 29.59 -13.20
C GLN A 238 83.26 29.93 -11.80
N LYS A 239 83.42 28.96 -10.89
CA LYS A 239 84.00 29.18 -9.55
C LYS A 239 85.51 29.47 -9.59
N THR A 240 86.26 28.83 -10.50
CA THR A 240 87.70 29.10 -10.69
C THR A 240 88.00 30.42 -11.39
N LYS A 241 87.05 30.97 -12.16
CA LYS A 241 87.22 32.26 -12.85
C LYS A 241 86.90 33.48 -11.97
N ALA A 242 86.29 33.25 -10.80
CA ALA A 242 85.99 34.29 -9.80
C ALA A 242 87.00 34.31 -8.64
N THR A 243 88.10 33.54 -8.75
CA THR A 243 89.18 33.45 -7.75
C THR A 243 90.56 33.85 -8.31
N GLU A 244 90.62 34.36 -9.54
CA GLU A 244 91.83 34.86 -10.22
C GLU A 244 91.71 36.34 -10.65
N ASP A 245 90.75 37.09 -10.12
CA ASP A 245 90.70 38.57 -10.15
C ASP A 245 90.58 39.11 -8.70
#